data_AF-A0A7W0VLK6-F1
#
_entry.id   AF-A0A7W0VLK6-F1
#
_cell.length_a   1.000
_cell.length_b   1.000
_cell.length_c   1.000
_cell.angle_alpha   90.00
_cell.angle_beta   90.00
_cell.angle_gamma   90.00
#
_symmetry.space_group_name_H-M   'P 1'
#
loop_
_entity.id
_entity.type
_entity.pdbx_description
1 polymer ?
#
loop_
_entity_poly.entity_id
_entity_poly.type
_entity_poly.pdbx_seq_one_letter_code
_entity_poly.pdbx_strand_id
1 'polypeptide(L)'
;MSDEPAKELRVTMGSIERRGTWSVPEHLDVRVLWGNCELDLRDAKLSPGATTIDVQITMGNFELIVPPGMNVTLDVQTVGGNVAESEHLKDSIAGEADAPRIRVTGKVKLGNCEVITLHRGETRADGARRVRHERHHRKHHHRHERHARRHQRWHELHAEREMWMRSRDPKHRWQPWWLMSRMRRRMFIWFTLAFGAGIAVGLHLWADRKWWHIVLALMLLLMISGGIAWRLTRPLLIAIRAAQDIGDGKLDTRLDPDRYGGEVRLLATALNDMTTKIQQQLADQRQLLAAVSHELRTPLGHMRVLIETARDTNDPKALGELEKEVLMLDDLVGRLLAQSRLEFGNLDRRELDLGELVSDAATSAGVAPEAIEAIGDVRAPIDPTLVRRAVANLLDNARVHGKGAVAVRIERRANQVAIEVDDAGPGVPPDRKADAFRAFVPSSAGGLGLGLALVSRIAVAHDGGAWISERPGGGARVGFAVSVGA
;
A
#
# COMPACT_ATOMS: atom_id res chain seq x y z
N MET A 1 7.10 47.28 60.18
CA MET A 1 7.28 47.47 58.73
C MET A 1 6.46 46.41 58.04
N SER A 2 5.34 46.81 57.46
CA SER A 2 4.36 45.98 56.77
C SER A 2 4.98 45.34 55.52
N ASP A 3 4.94 44.01 55.46
CA ASP A 3 5.41 43.16 54.37
C ASP A 3 4.33 43.12 53.26
N GLU A 4 4.06 44.27 52.63
CA GLU A 4 3.19 44.32 51.46
C GLU A 4 3.91 43.71 50.25
N PRO A 5 3.30 42.73 49.55
CA PRO A 5 3.90 42.14 48.36
C PRO A 5 4.07 43.19 47.27
N ALA A 6 5.28 43.31 46.72
CA ALA A 6 5.59 44.25 45.65
C ALA A 6 4.68 43.97 44.43
N LYS A 7 3.84 44.95 44.09
CA LYS A 7 2.88 44.87 42.97
C LYS A 7 3.52 45.15 41.60
N GLU A 8 4.76 45.63 41.59
CA GLU A 8 5.52 45.95 40.37
C GLU A 8 6.97 45.43 40.49
N LEU A 9 7.45 44.77 39.44
CA LEU A 9 8.85 44.35 39.26
C LEU A 9 9.41 45.08 38.04
N ARG A 10 10.43 45.93 38.23
CA ARG A 10 11.04 46.72 37.17
C ARG A 10 12.55 46.45 37.06
N VAL A 11 13.01 46.13 35.86
CA VAL A 11 14.43 45.92 35.53
C VAL A 11 14.80 46.78 34.32
N THR A 12 15.83 47.62 34.44
CA THR A 12 16.30 48.49 33.34
C THR A 12 17.57 47.98 32.66
N MET A 13 18.41 47.26 33.40
CA MET A 13 19.53 46.46 32.92
C MET A 13 19.81 45.37 33.97
N GLY A 14 19.96 44.11 33.56
CA GLY A 14 20.34 43.00 34.44
C GLY A 14 19.28 41.90 34.54
N SER A 15 19.19 41.21 35.68
CA SER A 15 18.21 40.12 35.86
C SER A 15 17.53 40.21 37.22
N ILE A 16 16.25 39.86 37.26
CA ILE A 16 15.51 39.65 38.51
C ILE A 16 15.08 38.20 38.59
N GLU A 17 15.32 37.59 39.74
CA GLU A 17 14.93 36.23 40.04
C GLU A 17 14.15 36.22 41.36
N ARG A 18 12.93 35.68 41.34
CA ARG A 18 12.08 35.51 42.52
C ARG A 18 11.83 34.02 42.74
N ARG A 19 12.48 33.44 43.74
CA ARG A 19 12.30 32.04 44.18
C ARG A 19 11.98 31.96 45.68
N GLY A 20 11.41 30.83 46.10
CA GLY A 20 11.10 30.52 47.51
C GLY A 20 9.70 30.91 47.95
N THR A 21 9.46 31.00 49.26
CA THR A 21 8.14 31.32 49.84
C THR A 21 7.87 32.82 49.83
N TRP A 22 7.04 33.28 48.90
CA TRP A 22 6.55 34.66 48.85
C TRP A 22 5.06 34.69 48.49
N SER A 23 4.35 35.75 48.90
CA SER A 23 2.93 35.94 48.55
C SER A 23 2.84 36.63 47.19
N VAL A 24 2.21 35.98 46.22
CA VAL A 24 2.00 36.55 44.89
C VAL A 24 0.75 37.43 44.92
N PRO A 25 0.83 38.71 44.52
CA PRO A 25 -0.36 39.57 44.48
C PRO A 25 -1.34 39.09 43.40
N GLU A 26 -2.62 39.46 43.52
CA GLU A 26 -3.64 39.17 42.49
C GLU A 26 -3.28 39.78 41.12
N HIS A 27 -2.57 40.91 41.13
CA HIS A 27 -2.06 41.58 39.95
C HIS A 27 -0.58 41.91 40.14
N LEU A 28 0.26 41.48 39.19
CA LEU A 28 1.71 41.70 39.18
C LEU A 28 2.12 42.33 37.85
N ASP A 29 2.65 43.56 37.87
CA ASP A 29 3.21 44.23 36.70
C ASP A 29 4.71 43.93 36.61
N VAL A 30 5.17 43.38 35.49
CA VAL A 30 6.56 43.00 35.23
C VAL A 30 7.08 43.78 34.03
N ARG A 31 8.01 44.72 34.27
CA ARG A 31 8.62 45.55 33.23
C ARG A 31 10.12 45.29 33.13
N VAL A 32 10.58 44.87 31.96
CA VAL A 32 11.99 44.57 31.72
C VAL A 32 12.46 45.29 30.46
N LEU A 33 13.48 46.12 30.61
CA LEU A 33 14.30 46.68 29.55
C LEU A 33 15.69 46.05 29.68
N TRP A 34 16.22 45.41 28.64
CA TRP A 34 17.56 44.80 28.64
C TRP A 34 17.85 43.88 29.83
N GLY A 35 17.18 42.73 29.88
CA GLY A 35 17.36 41.82 31.00
C GLY A 35 16.49 40.58 30.98
N ASN A 36 16.56 39.81 32.07
CA ASN A 36 15.75 38.61 32.27
C ASN A 36 14.92 38.71 33.56
N CYS A 37 13.70 38.19 33.54
CA CYS A 37 12.87 38.02 34.72
C CYS A 37 12.50 36.55 34.87
N GLU A 38 12.87 35.95 36.00
CA GLU A 38 12.48 34.58 36.35
C GLU A 38 11.60 34.59 37.60
N LEU A 39 10.39 34.04 37.47
CA LEU A 39 9.45 33.85 38.58
C LEU A 39 9.27 32.36 38.85
N ASP A 40 9.69 31.89 40.03
CA ASP A 40 9.46 30.52 40.48
C ASP A 40 8.31 30.47 41.50
N LEU A 41 7.23 29.83 41.08
CA LEU A 41 5.98 29.74 41.84
C LEU A 41 5.79 28.39 42.52
N ARG A 42 6.78 27.49 42.51
CA ARG A 42 6.67 26.15 43.13
C ARG A 42 6.39 26.19 44.63
N ASP A 43 6.98 27.17 45.32
CA ASP A 43 6.87 27.38 46.77
C ASP A 43 6.14 28.69 47.12
N ALA A 44 5.63 29.40 46.12
CA ALA A 44 4.93 30.67 46.31
C ALA A 44 3.50 30.44 46.85
N LYS A 45 3.01 31.38 47.66
CA LYS A 45 1.62 31.42 48.13
C LYS A 45 0.80 32.27 47.15
N LEU A 46 -0.09 31.62 46.41
CA LEU A 46 -1.02 32.28 45.49
C LEU A 46 -2.27 32.74 46.26
N SER A 47 -2.82 33.89 45.89
CA SER A 47 -4.13 34.31 46.39
C SER A 47 -5.23 33.33 45.96
N PRO A 48 -6.27 33.10 46.77
CA PRO A 48 -7.42 32.29 46.40
C PRO A 48 -8.22 33.01 45.29
N GLY A 49 -7.84 32.79 44.03
CA GLY A 49 -8.40 33.47 42.87
C GLY A 49 -7.54 33.33 41.61
N ALA A 50 -7.85 34.12 40.59
CA ALA A 50 -7.05 34.21 39.38
C ALA A 50 -5.94 35.26 39.54
N THR A 51 -4.68 34.84 39.52
CA THR A 51 -3.52 35.73 39.53
C THR A 51 -3.22 36.19 38.11
N THR A 52 -3.18 37.51 37.87
CA THR A 52 -2.82 38.09 36.57
C THR A 52 -1.42 38.68 36.62
N ILE A 53 -0.54 38.27 35.71
CA ILE A 53 0.82 38.78 35.54
C ILE A 53 0.87 39.54 34.21
N ASP A 54 0.98 40.87 34.26
CA ASP A 54 1.15 41.70 33.06
C ASP A 54 2.64 41.85 32.76
N VAL A 55 3.08 41.45 31.57
CA VAL A 55 4.49 41.46 31.15
C VAL A 55 4.72 42.49 30.05
N GLN A 56 5.63 43.45 30.29
CA GLN A 56 6.17 44.36 29.28
C GLN A 56 7.69 44.20 29.18
N ILE A 57 8.12 43.48 28.16
CA ILE A 57 9.53 43.12 27.98
C ILE A 57 10.03 43.70 26.68
N THR A 58 11.18 44.38 26.74
CA THR A 58 11.90 44.87 25.57
C THR A 58 13.34 44.40 25.65
N MET A 59 13.76 43.61 24.67
CA MET A 59 15.10 43.05 24.55
C MET A 59 15.49 42.22 25.78
N GLY A 60 14.80 41.11 26.03
CA GLY A 60 14.93 40.34 27.27
C GLY A 60 14.01 39.13 27.36
N ASN A 61 14.14 38.29 28.39
CA ASN A 61 13.31 37.09 28.56
C ASN A 61 12.48 37.12 29.83
N PHE A 62 11.29 36.51 29.79
CA PHE A 62 10.49 36.18 30.97
C PHE A 62 10.25 34.69 31.04
N GLU A 63 10.56 34.14 32.21
CA GLU A 63 10.43 32.73 32.52
C GLU A 63 9.55 32.57 33.75
N LEU A 64 8.51 31.76 33.60
CA LEU A 64 7.58 31.43 34.67
C LEU A 64 7.69 29.93 34.98
N ILE A 65 8.16 29.60 36.17
CA ILE A 65 8.26 28.21 36.64
C ILE A 65 7.05 27.90 37.52
N VAL A 66 6.29 26.90 37.12
CA VAL A 66 5.08 26.45 37.83
C VAL A 66 5.13 24.96 38.19
N PRO A 67 4.50 24.54 39.31
CA PRO A 67 4.35 23.14 39.61
C PRO A 67 3.39 22.45 38.62
N PRO A 68 3.57 21.14 38.35
CA PRO A 68 2.69 20.40 37.45
C PRO A 68 1.24 20.35 37.95
N GLY A 69 0.29 20.43 37.02
CA GLY A 69 -1.15 20.49 37.31
C GLY A 69 -1.71 21.89 37.57
N MET A 70 -0.85 22.93 37.55
CA MET A 70 -1.29 24.32 37.64
C MET A 70 -1.86 24.81 36.30
N ASN A 71 -3.03 25.47 36.35
CA ASN A 71 -3.68 25.98 35.15
C ASN A 71 -3.14 27.38 34.83
N VAL A 72 -2.34 27.48 33.76
CA VAL A 72 -1.75 28.74 33.29
C VAL A 72 -2.33 29.07 31.91
N THR A 73 -2.74 30.32 31.73
CA THR A 73 -3.23 30.85 30.45
C THR A 73 -2.30 31.95 29.97
N LEU A 74 -1.88 31.89 28.70
CA LEU A 74 -0.95 32.83 28.08
C LEU A 74 -1.68 33.66 27.00
N ASP A 75 -1.69 34.97 27.16
CA ASP A 75 -2.21 35.95 26.19
C ASP A 75 -1.16 37.08 25.99
N VAL A 76 -0.03 36.70 25.38
CA VAL A 76 1.15 37.56 25.23
C VAL A 76 1.43 37.79 23.74
N GLN A 77 1.55 39.06 23.34
CA GLN A 77 1.92 39.44 21.97
C GLN A 77 3.44 39.55 21.83
N THR A 78 4.03 38.85 20.86
CA THR A 78 5.47 38.95 20.57
C THR A 78 5.77 39.74 19.30
N VAL A 79 6.85 40.51 19.31
CA VAL A 79 7.44 41.15 18.12
C VAL A 79 8.94 40.85 18.11
N GLY A 80 9.37 39.92 17.25
CA GLY A 80 10.78 39.51 17.15
C GLY A 80 11.26 38.52 18.23
N GLY A 81 10.41 37.58 18.65
CA GLY A 81 10.74 36.50 19.60
C GLY A 81 9.60 35.49 19.79
N ASN A 82 9.75 34.52 20.70
CA ASN A 82 8.85 33.36 20.82
C ASN A 82 8.06 33.34 22.14
N VAL A 83 6.83 32.80 22.08
CA VAL A 83 6.08 32.33 23.27
C VAL A 83 6.13 30.82 23.29
N ALA A 84 6.65 30.23 24.36
CA ALA A 84 6.76 28.79 24.54
C ALA A 84 6.02 28.33 25.80
N GLU A 85 5.27 27.24 25.66
CA GLU A 85 4.51 26.63 26.76
C GLU A 85 4.88 25.14 26.85
N SER A 86 5.13 24.65 28.07
CA SER A 86 5.35 23.23 28.33
C SER A 86 4.16 22.38 27.89
N GLU A 87 4.42 21.28 27.17
CA GLU A 87 3.43 20.40 26.52
C GLU A 87 2.34 19.86 27.49
N HIS A 88 2.63 19.83 28.80
CA HIS A 88 1.73 19.35 29.85
C HIS A 88 0.64 20.36 30.27
N LEU A 89 0.79 21.65 29.94
CA LEU A 89 -0.22 22.69 30.24
C LEU A 89 -1.41 22.64 29.28
N LYS A 90 -1.21 22.14 28.06
CA LYS A 90 -2.27 22.00 27.05
C LYS A 90 -3.30 20.92 27.39
N ASP A 91 -2.91 19.91 28.17
CA ASP A 91 -3.77 18.79 28.55
C ASP A 91 -4.63 19.09 29.81
N SER A 92 -4.32 20.13 30.58
CA SER A 92 -4.92 20.43 31.89
C SER A 92 -6.16 21.34 31.87
N ILE A 93 -6.88 21.45 30.75
CA ILE A 93 -8.03 22.37 30.60
C ILE A 93 -9.29 21.91 31.38
N ALA A 94 -9.29 20.72 31.98
CA ALA A 94 -10.41 20.22 32.78
C ALA A 94 -10.02 19.99 34.25
N GLY A 95 -10.11 21.04 35.08
CA GLY A 95 -9.88 20.97 36.53
C GLY A 95 -10.86 21.86 37.30
N GLU A 96 -11.24 21.41 38.50
CA GLU A 96 -12.27 21.96 39.39
C GLU A 96 -12.23 23.49 39.57
N ALA A 97 -13.42 24.08 39.78
CA ALA A 97 -13.67 25.51 39.76
C ALA A 97 -12.84 26.36 40.75
N ASP A 98 -12.26 25.73 41.79
CA ASP A 98 -11.57 26.36 42.91
C ASP A 98 -10.02 26.23 42.86
N ALA A 99 -9.46 25.68 41.78
CA ALA A 99 -8.01 25.59 41.61
C ALA A 99 -7.40 26.98 41.28
N PRO A 100 -6.25 27.36 41.86
CA PRO A 100 -5.59 28.63 41.57
C PRO A 100 -5.18 28.70 40.09
N ARG A 101 -5.56 29.80 39.42
CA ARG A 101 -5.31 30.01 37.99
C ARG A 101 -4.35 31.17 37.79
N ILE A 102 -3.41 31.00 36.86
CA ILE A 102 -2.48 32.06 36.49
C ILE A 102 -2.81 32.51 35.07
N ARG A 103 -2.92 33.81 34.88
CA ARG A 103 -3.06 34.44 33.57
C ARG A 103 -1.86 35.34 33.34
N VAL A 104 -1.12 35.09 32.28
CA VAL A 104 0.00 35.92 31.85
C VAL A 104 -0.44 36.70 30.62
N THR A 105 -0.45 38.02 30.69
CA THR A 105 -0.87 38.93 29.61
C THR A 105 0.24 39.92 29.27
N GLY A 106 0.28 40.47 28.05
CA GLY A 106 1.12 41.64 27.78
C GLY A 106 1.91 41.56 26.46
N LYS A 107 3.06 42.23 26.40
CA LYS A 107 3.88 42.38 25.19
C LYS A 107 5.35 42.09 25.43
N VAL A 108 5.93 41.32 24.51
CA VAL A 108 7.37 41.01 24.49
C VAL A 108 7.96 41.42 23.14
N LYS A 109 8.93 42.34 23.15
CA LYS A 109 9.65 42.80 21.97
C LYS A 109 11.10 42.30 22.03
N LEU A 110 11.56 41.64 20.96
CA LEU A 110 12.94 41.15 20.81
C LEU A 110 13.38 40.24 21.99
N GLY A 111 12.59 39.22 22.31
CA GLY A 111 12.75 38.42 23.52
C GLY A 111 11.75 37.28 23.65
N ASN A 112 11.89 36.42 24.66
CA ASN A 112 11.05 35.23 24.83
C ASN A 112 10.18 35.29 26.09
N CYS A 113 9.00 34.66 26.01
CA CYS A 113 8.14 34.36 27.15
C CYS A 113 7.97 32.84 27.26
N GLU A 114 8.47 32.22 28.32
CA GLU A 114 8.43 30.77 28.49
C GLU A 114 7.78 30.37 29.82
N VAL A 115 6.87 29.39 29.75
CA VAL A 115 6.30 28.75 30.94
C VAL A 115 6.82 27.33 31.06
N ILE A 116 7.54 27.06 32.16
CA ILE A 116 8.24 25.81 32.41
C ILE A 116 7.56 25.08 33.57
N THR A 117 7.29 23.80 33.40
CA THR A 117 6.72 22.94 34.45
C THR A 117 7.82 22.14 35.14
N LEU A 118 8.02 22.35 36.45
CA LEU A 118 9.00 21.62 37.27
C LEU A 118 8.38 21.18 38.59
N HIS A 119 8.70 19.98 39.05
CA HIS A 119 8.36 19.53 40.40
C HIS A 119 9.14 20.31 41.47
N ARG A 120 8.65 20.29 42.71
CA ARG A 120 9.36 20.88 43.86
C ARG A 120 10.71 20.18 44.04
N GLY A 121 11.78 20.97 44.11
CA GLY A 121 13.16 20.46 44.20
C GLY A 121 13.76 19.93 42.89
N GLU A 122 13.01 19.90 41.79
CA GLU A 122 13.51 19.45 40.48
C GLU A 122 14.37 20.53 39.81
N THR A 123 15.53 20.13 39.25
CA THR A 123 16.37 21.02 38.45
C THR A 123 15.89 21.03 36.99
N ARG A 124 16.27 22.06 36.21
CA ARG A 124 15.94 22.13 34.77
C ARG A 124 16.43 20.88 34.00
N ALA A 125 17.61 20.36 34.35
CA ALA A 125 18.18 19.18 33.71
C ALA A 125 17.35 17.92 34.00
N ASP A 126 16.80 17.82 35.22
CA ASP A 126 15.94 16.71 35.63
C ASP A 126 14.57 16.78 34.93
N GLY A 127 13.97 17.97 34.86
CA GLY A 127 12.73 18.19 34.11
C GLY A 127 12.86 17.83 32.62
N ALA A 128 13.96 18.24 31.97
CA ALA A 128 14.23 17.88 30.59
C ALA A 128 14.50 16.37 30.39
N ARG A 129 15.10 15.69 31.39
CA ARG A 129 15.25 14.23 31.37
C ARG A 129 13.90 13.52 31.50
N ARG A 130 13.02 13.98 32.40
CA ARG A 130 11.68 13.44 32.61
C ARG A 130 10.81 13.55 31.36
N VAL A 131 10.71 14.73 30.76
CA VAL A 131 9.91 14.94 29.53
C VAL A 131 10.41 14.05 28.39
N ARG A 132 11.73 13.88 28.25
CA ARG A 132 12.30 12.94 27.25
C ARG A 132 11.95 11.49 27.55
N HIS A 133 12.03 11.07 28.82
CA HIS A 133 11.69 9.73 29.26
C HIS A 133 10.20 9.41 29.04
N GLU A 134 9.31 10.34 29.40
CA GLU A 134 7.86 10.22 29.18
C GLU A 134 7.52 10.14 27.69
N ARG A 135 8.16 10.96 26.85
CA ARG A 135 7.96 10.92 25.39
C ARG A 135 8.44 9.60 24.78
N HIS A 136 9.54 9.05 25.29
CA HIS A 136 10.03 7.74 24.87
C HIS A 136 9.05 6.63 25.29
N HIS A 137 8.57 6.67 26.54
CA HIS A 137 7.58 5.72 27.05
C HIS A 137 6.25 5.77 26.29
N ARG A 138 5.70 6.96 26.03
CA ARG A 138 4.47 7.13 25.21
C ARG A 138 4.65 6.55 23.80
N LYS A 139 5.79 6.82 23.14
CA LYS A 139 6.08 6.24 21.81
C LYS A 139 6.17 4.72 21.85
N HIS A 140 6.79 4.15 22.88
CA HIS A 140 6.93 2.70 23.04
C HIS A 140 5.57 2.05 23.30
N HIS A 141 4.76 2.62 24.20
CA HIS A 141 3.41 2.14 24.49
C HIS A 141 2.52 2.18 23.25
N HIS A 142 2.56 3.28 22.48
CA HIS A 142 1.77 3.43 21.28
C HIS A 142 2.18 2.45 20.15
N ARG A 143 3.47 2.09 20.08
CA ARG A 143 3.94 1.00 19.20
C ARG A 143 3.41 -0.36 19.64
N HIS A 144 3.47 -0.68 20.92
CA HIS A 144 2.93 -1.93 21.47
C HIS A 144 1.42 -2.06 21.24
N GLU A 145 0.65 -0.99 21.45
CA GLU A 145 -0.80 -1.00 21.19
C GLU A 145 -1.13 -1.16 19.70
N ARG A 146 -0.36 -0.56 18.79
CA ARG A 146 -0.55 -0.77 17.34
C ARG A 146 -0.23 -2.20 16.94
N HIS A 147 0.80 -2.79 17.55
CA HIS A 147 1.15 -4.19 17.34
C HIS A 147 0.07 -5.12 17.89
N ALA A 148 -0.42 -4.87 19.11
CA ALA A 148 -1.50 -5.61 19.74
C ALA A 148 -2.81 -5.51 18.94
N ARG A 149 -3.18 -4.32 18.46
CA ARG A 149 -4.35 -4.12 17.58
C ARG A 149 -4.21 -4.84 16.24
N ARG A 150 -3.02 -4.86 15.64
CA ARG A 150 -2.76 -5.68 14.44
C ARG A 150 -2.88 -7.17 14.74
N HIS A 151 -2.38 -7.62 15.89
CA HIS A 151 -2.44 -9.01 16.29
C HIS A 151 -3.89 -9.45 16.59
N GLN A 152 -4.66 -8.63 17.30
CA GLN A 152 -6.08 -8.84 17.54
C GLN A 152 -6.86 -8.84 16.23
N ARG A 153 -6.62 -7.87 15.33
CA ARG A 153 -7.28 -7.82 14.02
C ARG A 153 -6.90 -9.01 13.13
N TRP A 154 -5.67 -9.51 13.23
CA TRP A 154 -5.25 -10.73 12.55
C TRP A 154 -5.98 -11.96 13.12
N HIS A 155 -6.13 -12.06 14.44
CA HIS A 155 -6.92 -13.11 15.08
C HIS A 155 -8.42 -12.97 14.80
N GLU A 156 -8.98 -11.75 14.71
CA GLU A 156 -10.36 -11.50 14.32
C GLU A 156 -10.58 -11.87 12.86
N LEU A 157 -9.68 -11.51 11.94
CA LEU A 157 -9.77 -11.93 10.54
C LEU A 157 -9.57 -13.43 10.38
N HIS A 158 -8.74 -14.07 11.20
CA HIS A 158 -8.60 -15.52 11.23
C HIS A 158 -9.80 -16.21 11.87
N ALA A 159 -10.37 -15.65 12.92
CA ALA A 159 -11.59 -16.13 13.57
C ALA A 159 -12.82 -15.88 12.69
N GLU A 160 -12.86 -14.79 11.93
CA GLU A 160 -13.84 -14.52 10.87
C GLU A 160 -13.63 -15.51 9.74
N ARG A 161 -12.41 -15.76 9.27
CA ARG A 161 -12.13 -16.77 8.25
C ARG A 161 -12.49 -18.18 8.72
N GLU A 162 -12.22 -18.52 9.98
CA GLU A 162 -12.64 -19.77 10.62
C GLU A 162 -14.15 -19.81 10.86
N MET A 163 -14.78 -18.67 11.18
CA MET A 163 -16.22 -18.53 11.27
C MET A 163 -16.85 -18.63 9.89
N TRP A 164 -16.28 -18.10 8.80
CA TRP A 164 -16.75 -18.27 7.42
C TRP A 164 -16.57 -19.72 6.95
N MET A 165 -15.50 -20.39 7.42
CA MET A 165 -15.33 -21.83 7.24
C MET A 165 -16.31 -22.66 8.08
N ARG A 166 -16.73 -22.20 9.27
CA ARG A 166 -17.72 -22.84 10.16
C ARG A 166 -19.18 -22.44 9.90
N SER A 167 -19.44 -21.26 9.32
CA SER A 167 -20.75 -20.66 9.01
C SER A 167 -21.22 -20.98 7.61
N ARG A 168 -20.45 -21.81 6.87
CA ARG A 168 -20.97 -22.64 5.78
C ARG A 168 -22.10 -23.51 6.33
N ASP A 169 -23.31 -22.97 6.27
CA ASP A 169 -24.56 -23.61 6.65
C ASP A 169 -24.57 -25.07 6.11
N PRO A 170 -24.62 -26.09 6.99
CA PRO A 170 -24.57 -27.50 6.59
C PRO A 170 -25.70 -27.88 5.62
N LYS A 171 -26.75 -27.06 5.49
CA LYS A 171 -27.88 -27.31 4.60
C LYS A 171 -27.50 -27.39 3.12
N HIS A 172 -26.40 -26.78 2.68
CA HIS A 172 -25.97 -26.85 1.27
C HIS A 172 -25.11 -28.08 0.91
N ARG A 173 -24.61 -28.84 1.90
CA ARG A 173 -23.92 -30.13 1.65
C ARG A 173 -24.86 -31.28 1.26
N TRP A 174 -26.18 -31.07 1.33
CA TRP A 174 -27.21 -32.10 1.04
C TRP A 174 -27.75 -32.09 -0.41
N GLN A 175 -27.06 -31.45 -1.35
CA GLN A 175 -27.62 -31.24 -2.69
C GLN A 175 -27.56 -32.38 -3.72
N PRO A 176 -26.99 -33.58 -3.50
CA PRO A 176 -27.24 -34.67 -4.43
C PRO A 176 -28.34 -35.66 -4.01
N TRP A 177 -28.59 -35.88 -2.71
CA TRP A 177 -29.55 -36.92 -2.30
C TRP A 177 -31.01 -36.47 -2.40
N TRP A 178 -31.30 -35.19 -2.12
CA TRP A 178 -32.66 -34.66 -2.23
C TRP A 178 -33.07 -34.39 -3.69
N LEU A 179 -32.15 -33.95 -4.55
CA LEU A 179 -32.42 -33.80 -5.98
C LEU A 179 -32.60 -35.17 -6.65
N MET A 180 -31.74 -36.15 -6.32
CA MET A 180 -31.94 -37.54 -6.74
C MET A 180 -33.26 -38.08 -6.22
N SER A 181 -33.62 -37.86 -4.95
CA SER A 181 -34.90 -38.32 -4.41
C SER A 181 -36.09 -37.62 -5.03
N ARG A 182 -36.03 -36.31 -5.30
CA ARG A 182 -37.14 -35.54 -5.90
C ARG A 182 -37.31 -35.86 -7.38
N MET A 183 -36.23 -36.08 -8.12
CA MET A 183 -36.28 -36.56 -9.50
C MET A 183 -36.67 -38.04 -9.58
N ARG A 184 -36.15 -38.92 -8.71
CA ARG A 184 -36.63 -40.32 -8.63
C ARG A 184 -38.09 -40.36 -8.27
N ARG A 185 -38.55 -39.53 -7.32
CA ARG A 185 -39.95 -39.48 -6.89
C ARG A 185 -40.83 -38.88 -8.00
N ARG A 186 -40.40 -37.86 -8.73
CA ARG A 186 -41.13 -37.33 -9.90
C ARG A 186 -41.15 -38.32 -11.06
N MET A 187 -40.03 -38.94 -11.40
CA MET A 187 -39.97 -40.01 -12.40
C MET A 187 -40.83 -41.18 -11.98
N PHE A 188 -40.76 -41.64 -10.72
CA PHE A 188 -41.64 -42.68 -10.19
C PHE A 188 -43.10 -42.25 -10.28
N ILE A 189 -43.48 -41.05 -9.83
CA ILE A 189 -44.86 -40.57 -9.87
C ILE A 189 -45.39 -40.57 -11.31
N TRP A 190 -44.63 -40.04 -12.26
CA TRP A 190 -44.98 -40.09 -13.69
C TRP A 190 -44.97 -41.52 -14.24
N PHE A 191 -44.08 -42.39 -13.74
CA PHE A 191 -44.04 -43.83 -14.04
C PHE A 191 -45.32 -44.53 -13.59
N THR A 192 -45.73 -44.33 -12.34
CA THR A 192 -46.89 -44.96 -11.73
C THR A 192 -48.16 -44.42 -12.37
N LEU A 193 -48.21 -43.13 -12.69
CA LEU A 193 -49.33 -42.52 -13.41
C LEU A 193 -49.44 -43.05 -14.84
N ALA A 194 -48.33 -43.13 -15.59
CA ALA A 194 -48.33 -43.68 -16.94
C ALA A 194 -48.65 -45.18 -16.95
N PHE A 195 -48.15 -45.94 -15.97
CA PHE A 195 -48.41 -47.38 -15.79
C PHE A 195 -49.86 -47.65 -15.38
N GLY A 196 -50.38 -46.90 -14.41
CA GLY A 196 -51.79 -46.95 -14.03
C GLY A 196 -52.71 -46.56 -15.19
N ALA A 197 -52.37 -45.51 -15.94
CA ALA A 197 -53.13 -45.09 -17.12
C ALA A 197 -53.07 -46.13 -18.25
N GLY A 198 -51.91 -46.73 -18.51
CA GLY A 198 -51.75 -47.79 -19.51
C GLY A 198 -52.53 -49.06 -19.16
N ILE A 199 -52.55 -49.43 -17.88
CA ILE A 199 -53.39 -50.53 -17.37
C ILE A 199 -54.87 -50.18 -17.49
N ALA A 200 -55.29 -48.97 -17.10
CA ALA A 200 -56.69 -48.55 -17.14
C ALA A 200 -57.21 -48.44 -18.58
N VAL A 201 -56.41 -47.89 -19.49
CA VAL A 201 -56.72 -47.80 -20.93
C VAL A 201 -56.72 -49.18 -21.57
N GLY A 202 -55.78 -50.06 -21.20
CA GLY A 202 -55.84 -51.48 -21.55
C GLY A 202 -57.13 -52.12 -21.05
N LEU A 203 -57.49 -51.88 -19.78
CA LEU A 203 -58.74 -52.34 -19.12
C LEU A 203 -60.02 -51.91 -19.83
N HIS A 204 -60.01 -50.71 -20.40
CA HIS A 204 -61.20 -50.11 -20.97
C HIS A 204 -61.39 -50.41 -22.46
N LEU A 205 -60.32 -50.78 -23.19
CA LEU A 205 -60.31 -50.89 -24.67
C LEU A 205 -60.37 -52.33 -25.24
N TRP A 206 -61.09 -53.26 -24.59
CA TRP A 206 -61.64 -54.51 -25.17
C TRP A 206 -60.88 -55.87 -25.03
N ALA A 207 -61.65 -56.83 -24.49
CA ALA A 207 -61.96 -58.23 -24.82
C ALA A 207 -60.97 -59.25 -25.47
N ASP A 208 -59.82 -58.92 -26.05
CA ASP A 208 -58.97 -59.94 -26.72
C ASP A 208 -57.48 -59.98 -26.29
N ARG A 209 -56.89 -61.19 -26.40
CA ARG A 209 -55.64 -61.76 -25.83
C ARG A 209 -54.29 -61.01 -26.04
N LYS A 210 -54.22 -59.67 -26.02
CA LYS A 210 -52.99 -58.93 -26.42
C LYS A 210 -52.58 -57.73 -25.54
N TRP A 211 -53.09 -57.64 -24.32
CA TRP A 211 -52.86 -56.50 -23.42
C TRP A 211 -51.42 -56.39 -22.91
N TRP A 212 -50.71 -57.52 -22.89
CA TRP A 212 -49.30 -57.57 -22.54
C TRP A 212 -48.43 -56.70 -23.47
N HIS A 213 -48.85 -56.43 -24.71
CA HIS A 213 -48.10 -55.55 -25.63
C HIS A 213 -48.11 -54.08 -25.19
N ILE A 214 -49.23 -53.58 -24.65
CA ILE A 214 -49.33 -52.19 -24.16
C ILE A 214 -48.48 -52.05 -22.89
N VAL A 215 -48.57 -53.02 -21.98
CA VAL A 215 -47.75 -53.06 -20.77
C VAL A 215 -46.25 -53.14 -21.13
N LEU A 216 -45.89 -53.96 -22.11
CA LEU A 216 -44.51 -54.10 -22.58
C LEU A 216 -44.00 -52.81 -23.24
N ALA A 217 -44.79 -52.20 -24.14
CA ALA A 217 -44.44 -50.96 -24.81
C ALA A 217 -44.23 -49.82 -23.80
N LEU A 218 -45.10 -49.75 -22.79
CA LEU A 218 -44.98 -48.77 -21.73
C LEU A 218 -43.74 -49.04 -20.86
N MET A 219 -43.50 -50.28 -20.44
CA MET A 219 -42.31 -50.66 -19.68
C MET A 219 -41.02 -50.35 -20.44
N LEU A 220 -41.02 -50.54 -21.77
CA LEU A 220 -39.90 -50.21 -22.65
C LEU A 220 -39.69 -48.70 -22.73
N LEU A 221 -40.75 -47.90 -22.97
CA LEU A 221 -40.69 -46.43 -22.98
C LEU A 221 -40.12 -45.89 -21.66
N LEU A 222 -40.56 -46.50 -20.57
CA LEU A 222 -40.18 -46.18 -19.21
C LEU A 222 -38.71 -46.53 -18.91
N MET A 223 -38.22 -47.68 -19.37
CA MET A 223 -36.80 -48.04 -19.31
C MET A 223 -35.94 -47.09 -20.15
N ILE A 224 -36.37 -46.76 -21.37
CA ILE A 224 -35.64 -45.85 -22.27
C ILE A 224 -35.57 -44.45 -21.64
N SER A 225 -36.70 -43.92 -21.14
CA SER A 225 -36.76 -42.62 -20.47
C SER A 225 -35.88 -42.58 -19.21
N GLY A 226 -35.95 -43.62 -18.37
CA GLY A 226 -35.08 -43.78 -17.20
C GLY A 226 -33.59 -43.83 -17.57
N GLY A 227 -33.24 -44.59 -18.61
CA GLY A 227 -31.88 -44.70 -19.13
C GLY A 227 -31.34 -43.38 -19.66
N ILE A 228 -32.14 -42.64 -20.43
CA ILE A 228 -31.78 -41.31 -20.97
C ILE A 228 -31.59 -40.31 -19.83
N ALA A 229 -32.51 -40.23 -18.87
CA ALA A 229 -32.37 -39.34 -17.73
C ALA A 229 -31.13 -39.67 -16.91
N TRP A 230 -30.85 -40.95 -16.66
CA TRP A 230 -29.65 -41.35 -15.94
C TRP A 230 -28.37 -40.99 -16.70
N ARG A 231 -28.37 -41.18 -18.03
CA ARG A 231 -27.25 -40.84 -18.92
C ARG A 231 -26.97 -39.33 -18.99
N LEU A 232 -28.00 -38.48 -18.93
CA LEU A 232 -27.86 -37.02 -19.01
C LEU A 232 -27.63 -36.36 -17.63
N THR A 233 -28.38 -36.74 -16.60
CA THR A 233 -28.34 -36.06 -15.30
C THR A 233 -27.08 -36.40 -14.50
N ARG A 234 -26.59 -37.64 -14.57
CA ARG A 234 -25.40 -38.06 -13.82
C ARG A 234 -24.14 -37.25 -14.18
N PRO A 235 -23.75 -37.09 -15.46
CA PRO A 235 -22.55 -36.32 -15.81
C PRO A 235 -22.69 -34.82 -15.51
N LEU A 236 -23.88 -34.23 -15.69
CA LEU A 236 -24.13 -32.83 -15.30
C LEU A 236 -23.93 -32.60 -13.81
N LEU A 237 -24.40 -33.51 -12.96
CA LEU A 237 -24.19 -33.40 -11.51
C LEU A 237 -22.71 -33.49 -11.12
N ILE A 238 -21.91 -34.29 -11.83
CA ILE A 238 -20.47 -34.38 -11.61
C ILE A 238 -19.79 -33.06 -12.01
N ALA A 239 -20.17 -32.49 -13.16
CA ALA A 239 -19.66 -31.20 -13.60
C ALA A 239 -20.03 -30.05 -12.65
N ILE A 240 -21.26 -30.02 -12.13
CA ILE A 240 -21.70 -29.03 -11.14
C ILE A 240 -20.88 -29.14 -9.85
N ARG A 241 -20.65 -30.36 -9.35
CA ARG A 241 -19.82 -30.57 -8.16
C ARG A 241 -18.38 -30.14 -8.39
N ALA A 242 -17.80 -30.49 -9.55
CA ALA A 242 -16.46 -30.06 -9.90
C ALA A 242 -16.35 -28.53 -9.95
N ALA A 243 -17.34 -27.84 -10.55
CA ALA A 243 -17.39 -26.39 -10.57
C ALA A 243 -17.52 -25.77 -9.16
N GLN A 244 -18.31 -26.38 -8.28
CA GLN A 244 -18.41 -25.98 -6.88
C GLN A 244 -17.09 -26.20 -6.12
N ASP A 245 -16.45 -27.35 -6.29
CA ASP A 245 -15.14 -27.66 -5.69
C ASP A 245 -14.06 -26.69 -6.16
N ILE A 246 -14.05 -26.32 -7.46
CA ILE A 246 -13.18 -25.28 -8.04
C ILE A 246 -13.48 -23.93 -7.40
N GLY A 247 -14.75 -23.52 -7.30
CA GLY A 247 -15.19 -22.28 -6.66
C GLY A 247 -14.85 -22.22 -5.15
N ASP A 248 -14.78 -23.37 -4.49
CA ASP A 248 -14.38 -23.52 -3.09
C ASP A 248 -12.85 -23.56 -2.91
N GLY A 249 -12.07 -23.44 -3.98
CA GLY A 249 -10.61 -23.34 -3.96
C GLY A 249 -9.86 -24.66 -4.22
N LYS A 250 -10.53 -25.76 -4.53
CA LYS A 250 -9.90 -27.04 -4.91
C LYS A 250 -9.56 -27.06 -6.40
N LEU A 251 -8.62 -26.21 -6.77
CA LEU A 251 -8.26 -26.00 -8.17
C LEU A 251 -7.56 -27.21 -8.83
N ASP A 252 -7.21 -28.25 -8.08
CA ASP A 252 -6.66 -29.51 -8.63
C ASP A 252 -7.76 -30.45 -9.15
N THR A 253 -9.03 -30.11 -8.95
CA THR A 253 -10.16 -30.89 -9.46
C THR A 253 -10.14 -30.88 -10.98
N ARG A 254 -10.20 -32.06 -11.60
CA ARG A 254 -10.25 -32.24 -13.06
C ARG A 254 -11.35 -33.20 -13.47
N LEU A 255 -12.00 -32.87 -14.58
CA LEU A 255 -12.96 -33.75 -15.26
C LEU A 255 -12.25 -34.45 -16.41
N ASP A 256 -12.41 -35.76 -16.54
CA ASP A 256 -11.89 -36.54 -17.67
C ASP A 256 -12.85 -36.37 -18.87
N PRO A 257 -12.49 -35.61 -19.92
CA PRO A 257 -13.41 -35.31 -21.02
C PRO A 257 -13.80 -36.55 -21.81
N ASP A 258 -12.94 -37.57 -21.86
CA ASP A 258 -13.15 -38.80 -22.65
C ASP A 258 -14.21 -39.72 -22.02
N ARG A 259 -14.51 -39.53 -20.73
CA ARG A 259 -15.62 -40.22 -20.06
C ARG A 259 -16.99 -39.68 -20.46
N TYR A 260 -17.04 -38.56 -21.17
CA TYR A 260 -18.27 -37.87 -21.53
C TYR A 260 -18.40 -37.74 -23.05
N GLY A 261 -19.64 -37.82 -23.54
CA GLY A 261 -19.97 -37.60 -24.95
C GLY A 261 -20.66 -36.26 -25.17
N GLY A 262 -20.67 -35.81 -26.42
CA GLY A 262 -21.45 -34.63 -26.86
C GLY A 262 -21.10 -33.35 -26.11
N GLU A 263 -22.14 -32.65 -25.67
CA GLU A 263 -22.11 -31.33 -25.03
C GLU A 263 -21.41 -31.35 -23.67
N VAL A 264 -21.49 -32.46 -22.94
CA VAL A 264 -20.86 -32.60 -21.62
C VAL A 264 -19.33 -32.66 -21.74
N ARG A 265 -18.80 -33.25 -22.81
CA ARG A 265 -17.36 -33.24 -23.10
C ARG A 265 -16.84 -31.82 -23.32
N LEU A 266 -17.60 -31.00 -24.06
CA LEU A 266 -17.27 -29.60 -24.30
C LEU A 266 -17.26 -28.81 -22.97
N LEU A 267 -18.27 -29.02 -22.12
CA LEU A 267 -18.34 -28.40 -20.80
C LEU A 267 -17.15 -28.81 -19.90
N ALA A 268 -16.81 -30.10 -19.87
CA ALA A 268 -15.68 -30.60 -19.09
C ALA A 268 -14.35 -29.99 -19.54
N THR A 269 -14.15 -29.88 -20.85
CA THR A 269 -12.95 -29.26 -21.44
C THR A 269 -12.88 -27.78 -21.07
N ALA A 270 -13.96 -27.03 -21.28
CA ALA A 270 -14.03 -25.61 -20.93
C ALA A 270 -13.81 -25.34 -19.43
N LEU A 271 -14.34 -26.19 -18.55
CA LEU A 271 -14.14 -26.08 -17.11
C LEU A 271 -12.69 -26.34 -16.73
N ASN A 272 -12.05 -27.35 -17.31
CA ASN A 272 -10.63 -27.63 -17.09
C ASN A 272 -9.75 -26.46 -17.59
N ASP A 273 -10.01 -25.92 -18.78
CA ASP A 273 -9.26 -24.79 -19.34
C ASP A 273 -9.38 -23.54 -18.45
N MET A 274 -10.60 -23.24 -17.98
CA MET A 274 -10.85 -22.16 -17.03
C MET A 274 -10.07 -22.39 -15.73
N THR A 275 -10.08 -23.61 -15.19
CA THR A 275 -9.38 -23.95 -13.95
C THR A 275 -7.86 -23.80 -14.10
N THR A 276 -7.31 -24.25 -15.23
CA THR A 276 -5.88 -24.07 -15.56
C THR A 276 -5.52 -22.58 -15.63
N LYS A 277 -6.33 -21.76 -16.28
CA LYS A 277 -6.12 -20.31 -16.34
C LYS A 277 -6.14 -19.66 -14.96
N ILE A 278 -7.11 -20.03 -14.11
CA ILE A 278 -7.21 -19.53 -12.73
C ILE A 278 -5.98 -19.95 -11.91
N GLN A 279 -5.54 -21.22 -12.02
CA GLN A 279 -4.34 -21.68 -11.32
C GLN A 279 -3.09 -20.92 -11.74
N GLN A 280 -2.92 -20.70 -13.05
CA GLN A 280 -1.78 -19.93 -13.56
C GLN A 280 -1.81 -18.50 -13.02
N GLN A 281 -2.96 -17.81 -13.09
CA GLN A 281 -3.10 -16.45 -12.57
C GLN A 281 -2.79 -16.36 -11.07
N LEU A 282 -3.25 -17.33 -10.27
CA LEU A 282 -2.96 -17.35 -8.83
C LEU A 282 -1.49 -17.69 -8.53
N ALA A 283 -0.87 -18.56 -9.34
CA ALA A 283 0.56 -18.86 -9.21
C ALA A 283 1.40 -17.61 -9.52
N ASP A 284 1.08 -16.91 -10.62
CA ASP A 284 1.75 -15.68 -11.04
C ASP A 284 1.61 -14.59 -9.95
N GLN A 285 0.40 -14.41 -9.38
CA GLN A 285 0.16 -13.48 -8.27
C GLN A 285 0.98 -13.83 -7.02
N ARG A 286 1.05 -15.11 -6.64
CA ARG A 286 1.84 -15.55 -5.48
C ARG A 286 3.34 -15.33 -5.70
N GLN A 287 3.82 -15.63 -6.90
CA GLN A 287 5.22 -15.40 -7.28
C GLN A 287 5.55 -13.91 -7.24
N LEU A 288 4.68 -13.05 -7.78
CA LEU A 288 4.81 -11.59 -7.68
C LEU A 288 4.91 -11.14 -6.22
N LEU A 289 3.97 -11.54 -5.36
CA LEU A 289 3.97 -11.12 -3.95
C LEU A 289 5.22 -11.60 -3.19
N ALA A 290 5.67 -12.82 -3.44
CA ALA A 290 6.88 -13.37 -2.84
C ALA A 290 8.13 -12.59 -3.29
N ALA A 291 8.21 -12.31 -4.59
CA ALA A 291 9.36 -11.63 -5.18
C ALA A 291 9.42 -10.15 -4.72
N VAL A 292 8.29 -9.44 -4.73
CA VAL A 292 8.18 -8.07 -4.18
C VAL A 292 8.59 -8.03 -2.71
N SER A 293 8.13 -9.00 -1.92
CA SER A 293 8.48 -9.08 -0.50
C SER A 293 9.98 -9.27 -0.28
N HIS A 294 10.64 -10.07 -1.12
CA HIS A 294 12.07 -10.31 -1.06
C HIS A 294 12.86 -9.04 -1.41
N GLU A 295 12.47 -8.36 -2.48
CA GLU A 295 13.18 -7.19 -3.02
C GLU A 295 12.95 -5.91 -2.22
N LEU A 296 11.86 -5.82 -1.46
CA LEU A 296 11.69 -4.77 -0.45
C LEU A 296 12.50 -5.07 0.82
N ARG A 297 12.66 -6.35 1.20
CA ARG A 297 13.33 -6.73 2.45
C ARG A 297 14.82 -6.40 2.43
N THR A 298 15.51 -6.61 1.30
CA THR A 298 16.94 -6.32 1.15
C THR A 298 17.29 -4.85 1.42
N PRO A 299 16.74 -3.85 0.70
CA PRO A 299 17.04 -2.44 0.93
C PRO A 299 16.58 -1.98 2.31
N LEU A 300 15.43 -2.47 2.82
CA LEU A 300 14.99 -2.19 4.19
C LEU A 300 15.97 -2.72 5.25
N GLY A 301 16.57 -3.88 5.01
CA GLY A 301 17.62 -4.45 5.87
C GLY A 301 18.88 -3.59 5.85
N HIS A 302 19.35 -3.20 4.67
CA HIS A 302 20.51 -2.32 4.51
C HIS A 302 20.29 -0.94 5.13
N MET A 303 19.16 -0.29 4.87
CA MET A 303 18.82 1.00 5.47
C MET A 303 18.85 0.93 7.01
N ARG A 304 18.40 -0.18 7.60
CA ARG A 304 18.44 -0.36 9.05
C ARG A 304 19.88 -0.37 9.58
N VAL A 305 20.78 -1.11 8.92
CA VAL A 305 22.20 -1.15 9.27
C VAL A 305 22.86 0.22 9.08
N LEU A 306 22.58 0.90 7.96
CA LEU A 306 23.10 2.24 7.68
C LEU A 306 22.64 3.27 8.71
N ILE A 307 21.38 3.22 9.16
CA ILE A 307 20.86 4.08 10.23
C ILE A 307 21.56 3.80 11.57
N GLU A 308 21.81 2.52 11.89
CA GLU A 308 22.55 2.14 13.11
C GLU A 308 24.00 2.65 13.04
N THR A 309 24.69 2.45 11.92
CA THR A 309 26.06 2.94 11.72
C THR A 309 26.13 4.47 11.73
N ALA A 310 25.21 5.17 11.06
CA ALA A 310 25.15 6.63 11.05
C ALA A 310 24.94 7.22 12.44
N ARG A 311 24.18 6.55 13.31
CA ARG A 311 23.99 6.96 14.71
C ARG A 311 25.27 6.82 15.54
N ASP A 312 26.04 5.76 15.29
CA ASP A 312 27.25 5.46 16.07
C ASP A 312 28.47 6.28 15.63
N THR A 313 28.60 6.56 14.33
CA THR A 313 29.80 7.21 13.74
C THR A 313 29.58 8.64 13.25
N ASN A 314 28.33 9.10 13.10
CA ASN A 314 27.97 10.38 12.48
C ASN A 314 28.66 10.62 11.12
N ASP A 315 28.92 9.54 10.37
CA ASP A 315 29.61 9.56 9.08
C ASP A 315 28.66 10.09 7.98
N PRO A 316 29.00 11.20 7.30
CA PRO A 316 28.22 11.71 6.17
C PRO A 316 28.07 10.69 5.03
N LYS A 317 28.99 9.73 4.89
CA LYS A 317 28.88 8.68 3.86
C LYS A 317 27.69 7.75 4.11
N ALA A 318 27.38 7.44 5.37
CA ALA A 318 26.24 6.59 5.72
C ALA A 318 24.90 7.26 5.38
N LEU A 319 24.82 8.60 5.48
CA LEU A 319 23.66 9.37 5.03
C LEU A 319 23.51 9.35 3.50
N GLY A 320 24.61 9.49 2.77
CA GLY A 320 24.59 9.39 1.30
C GLY A 320 24.20 7.99 0.79
N GLU A 321 24.67 6.93 1.44
CA GLU A 321 24.24 5.55 1.14
C GLU A 321 22.76 5.32 1.49
N LEU A 322 22.28 5.90 2.59
CA LEU A 322 20.87 5.83 2.98
C LEU A 322 19.96 6.52 1.93
N GLU A 323 20.37 7.68 1.43
CA GLU A 323 19.64 8.40 0.38
C GLU A 323 19.54 7.57 -0.91
N LYS A 324 20.63 6.89 -1.31
CA LYS A 324 20.62 5.98 -2.45
C LYS A 324 19.64 4.81 -2.26
N GLU A 325 19.60 4.20 -1.08
CA GLU A 325 18.67 3.10 -0.78
C GLU A 325 17.20 3.56 -0.79
N VAL A 326 16.92 4.79 -0.32
CA VAL A 326 15.58 5.39 -0.41
C VAL A 326 15.16 5.59 -1.87
N LEU A 327 16.05 6.14 -2.70
CA LEU A 327 15.79 6.34 -4.14
C LEU A 327 15.59 4.99 -4.86
N MET A 328 16.35 3.96 -4.49
CA MET A 328 16.18 2.61 -5.04
C MET A 328 14.83 2.01 -4.65
N LEU A 329 14.37 2.20 -3.41
CA LEU A 329 13.07 1.71 -2.96
C LEU A 329 11.92 2.48 -3.61
N ASP A 330 12.04 3.80 -3.77
CA ASP A 330 11.07 4.63 -4.51
C ASP A 330 10.98 4.18 -5.97
N ASP A 331 12.13 3.91 -6.60
CA ASP A 331 12.19 3.36 -7.95
C ASP A 331 11.44 2.01 -8.03
N LEU A 332 11.69 1.08 -7.12
CA LEU A 332 11.01 -0.23 -7.08
C LEU A 332 9.49 -0.07 -6.95
N VAL A 333 9.02 0.79 -6.03
CA VAL A 333 7.60 1.10 -5.87
C VAL A 333 7.02 1.70 -7.14
N GLY A 334 7.76 2.60 -7.79
CA GLY A 334 7.41 3.16 -9.10
C GLY A 334 7.21 2.12 -10.19
N ARG A 335 8.07 1.08 -10.27
CA ARG A 335 7.92 -0.04 -11.23
C ARG A 335 6.61 -0.80 -10.97
N LEU A 336 6.30 -1.08 -9.71
CA LEU A 336 5.09 -1.81 -9.32
C LEU A 336 3.81 -1.02 -9.61
N LEU A 337 3.80 0.28 -9.32
CA LEU A 337 2.67 1.16 -9.63
C LEU A 337 2.46 1.33 -11.13
N ALA A 338 3.55 1.46 -11.90
CA ALA A 338 3.47 1.51 -13.36
C ALA A 338 2.88 0.21 -13.93
N GLN A 339 3.30 -0.95 -13.42
CA GLN A 339 2.73 -2.24 -13.81
C GLN A 339 1.23 -2.32 -13.50
N SER A 340 0.80 -1.86 -12.33
CA SER A 340 -0.61 -1.80 -11.94
C SER A 340 -1.42 -0.88 -12.88
N ARG A 341 -0.92 0.32 -13.19
CA ARG A 341 -1.60 1.26 -14.10
C ARG A 341 -1.83 0.68 -15.49
N LEU A 342 -0.85 -0.05 -16.02
CA LEU A 342 -0.96 -0.74 -17.31
C LEU A 342 -2.02 -1.85 -17.28
N GLU A 343 -2.18 -2.56 -16.16
CA GLU A 343 -3.22 -3.60 -16.02
C GLU A 343 -4.65 -3.02 -16.00
N PHE A 344 -4.82 -1.79 -15.54
CA PHE A 344 -6.13 -1.10 -15.52
C PHE A 344 -6.40 -0.24 -16.76
N GLY A 345 -5.45 -0.13 -17.71
CA GLY A 345 -5.65 0.60 -18.97
C GLY A 345 -5.75 2.13 -18.84
N ASN A 346 -5.36 2.71 -17.70
CA ASN A 346 -5.40 4.16 -17.48
C ASN A 346 -4.14 4.83 -18.05
N LEU A 347 -4.16 5.17 -19.33
CA LEU A 347 -3.10 5.94 -20.01
C LEU A 347 -3.49 7.42 -20.11
N ASP A 348 -2.62 8.31 -19.65
CA ASP A 348 -2.77 9.76 -19.86
C ASP A 348 -1.99 10.17 -21.12
N ARG A 349 -2.55 9.82 -22.29
CA ARG A 349 -1.89 10.10 -23.58
C ARG A 349 -1.95 11.58 -23.92
N ARG A 350 -0.79 12.19 -24.16
CA ARG A 350 -0.62 13.59 -24.55
C ARG A 350 0.34 13.66 -25.73
N GLU A 351 0.07 14.54 -26.68
CA GLU A 351 1.03 14.80 -27.76
C GLU A 351 2.25 15.54 -27.20
N LEU A 352 3.40 14.87 -27.24
CA LEU A 352 4.66 15.38 -26.71
C LEU A 352 5.79 15.03 -27.67
N ASP A 353 6.83 15.86 -27.69
CA ASP A 353 8.08 15.58 -28.39
C ASP A 353 8.83 14.44 -27.67
N LEU A 354 8.92 13.29 -28.34
CA LEU A 354 9.67 12.14 -27.83
C LEU A 354 11.17 12.39 -27.82
N GLY A 355 11.68 13.22 -28.74
CA GLY A 355 13.07 13.63 -28.79
C GLY A 355 13.50 14.29 -27.49
N GLU A 356 12.76 15.32 -27.08
CA GLU A 356 12.98 16.05 -25.82
C GLU A 356 12.84 15.12 -24.61
N LEU A 357 11.75 14.35 -24.52
CA LEU A 357 11.47 13.50 -23.36
C LEU A 357 12.53 12.39 -23.15
N VAL A 358 12.97 11.74 -24.23
CA VAL A 358 14.00 10.69 -24.18
C VAL A 358 15.37 11.31 -23.90
N SER A 359 15.68 12.47 -24.49
CA SER A 359 16.96 13.17 -24.25
C SER A 359 17.08 13.60 -22.80
N ASP A 360 16.01 14.14 -22.21
CA ASP A 360 15.94 14.49 -20.79
C ASP A 360 16.17 13.27 -19.89
N ALA A 361 15.52 12.15 -20.21
CA ALA A 361 15.66 10.91 -19.45
C ALA A 361 17.08 10.32 -19.54
N ALA A 362 17.67 10.33 -20.74
CA ALA A 362 19.03 9.87 -20.97
C ALA A 362 20.07 10.74 -20.26
N THR A 363 19.93 12.06 -20.35
CA THR A 363 20.81 13.03 -19.68
C THR A 363 20.71 12.88 -18.16
N SER A 364 19.50 12.72 -17.62
CA SER A 364 19.28 12.49 -16.18
C SER A 364 19.92 11.18 -15.68
N ALA A 365 20.07 10.18 -16.56
CA ALA A 365 20.74 8.92 -16.25
C ALA A 365 22.27 8.98 -16.45
N GLY A 366 22.82 10.14 -16.84
CA GLY A 366 24.25 10.35 -17.04
C GLY A 366 24.78 9.91 -18.41
N VAL A 367 23.91 9.74 -19.41
CA VAL A 367 24.35 9.52 -20.79
C VAL A 367 24.89 10.82 -21.36
N ALA A 368 26.05 10.75 -22.02
CA ALA A 368 26.66 11.92 -22.66
C ALA A 368 25.76 12.46 -23.78
N PRO A 369 25.56 13.79 -23.91
CA PRO A 369 24.71 14.36 -24.96
C PRO A 369 25.10 13.92 -26.38
N GLU A 370 26.39 13.68 -26.62
CA GLU A 370 26.93 13.24 -27.90
C GLU A 370 26.55 11.80 -28.26
N ALA A 371 26.16 10.98 -27.27
CA ALA A 371 25.69 9.62 -27.46
C ALA A 371 24.18 9.54 -27.73
N ILE A 372 23.47 10.67 -27.69
CA ILE A 372 22.04 10.75 -27.95
C ILE A 372 21.83 11.13 -29.41
N GLU A 373 21.45 10.15 -30.22
CA GLU A 373 21.15 10.30 -31.64
C GLU A 373 19.63 10.46 -31.82
N ALA A 374 19.14 11.69 -31.60
CA ALA A 374 17.74 12.04 -31.79
C ALA A 374 17.52 12.64 -33.19
N ILE A 375 16.61 12.05 -33.99
CA ILE A 375 16.28 12.56 -35.33
C ILE A 375 14.96 13.36 -35.27
N GLY A 376 15.07 14.69 -35.13
CA GLY A 376 13.99 15.67 -35.36
C GLY A 376 12.93 15.84 -34.25
N ASP A 377 12.00 16.79 -34.46
CA ASP A 377 10.79 17.00 -33.63
C ASP A 377 9.79 15.87 -33.95
N VAL A 378 9.80 14.83 -33.11
CA VAL A 378 8.96 13.64 -33.30
C VAL A 378 7.91 13.60 -32.22
N ARG A 379 6.72 14.13 -32.55
CA ARG A 379 5.57 14.13 -31.66
C ARG A 379 4.76 12.85 -31.79
N ALA A 380 4.30 12.31 -30.66
CA ALA A 380 3.32 11.23 -30.63
C ALA A 380 2.42 11.30 -29.39
N PRO A 381 1.20 10.73 -29.44
CA PRO A 381 0.30 10.65 -28.29
C PRO A 381 0.76 9.58 -27.29
N ILE A 382 1.53 10.00 -26.28
CA ILE A 382 2.14 9.11 -25.29
C ILE A 382 1.79 9.47 -23.85
N ASP A 383 1.87 8.50 -22.94
CA ASP A 383 1.95 8.77 -21.50
C ASP A 383 3.42 9.09 -21.14
N PRO A 384 3.75 10.34 -20.80
CA PRO A 384 5.14 10.75 -20.56
C PRO A 384 5.76 10.04 -19.36
N THR A 385 4.96 9.69 -18.36
CA THR A 385 5.46 9.03 -17.15
C THR A 385 5.89 7.60 -17.48
N LEU A 386 5.08 6.89 -18.26
CA LEU A 386 5.36 5.52 -18.66
C LEU A 386 6.51 5.47 -19.68
N VAL A 387 6.54 6.33 -20.69
CA VAL A 387 7.64 6.34 -21.66
C VAL A 387 8.97 6.66 -20.99
N ARG A 388 9.02 7.66 -20.10
CA ARG A 388 10.23 7.96 -19.30
C ARG A 388 10.69 6.75 -18.48
N ARG A 389 9.73 5.99 -17.94
CA ARG A 389 10.01 4.74 -17.21
C ARG A 389 10.59 3.64 -18.10
N ALA A 390 10.05 3.48 -19.31
CA ALA A 390 10.57 2.51 -20.27
C ALA A 390 12.01 2.84 -20.66
N VAL A 391 12.31 4.10 -20.94
CA VAL A 391 13.68 4.57 -21.23
C VAL A 391 14.60 4.33 -20.04
N ALA A 392 14.20 4.70 -18.83
CA ALA A 392 15.00 4.45 -17.62
C ALA A 392 15.30 2.96 -17.43
N ASN A 393 14.33 2.06 -17.69
CA ASN A 393 14.56 0.62 -17.62
C ASN A 393 15.54 0.11 -18.68
N LEU A 394 15.53 0.66 -19.90
CA LEU A 394 16.50 0.31 -20.94
C LEU A 394 17.92 0.76 -20.55
N LEU A 395 18.06 1.97 -20.01
CA LEU A 395 19.33 2.52 -19.55
C LEU A 395 19.88 1.74 -18.34
N ASP A 396 19.02 1.37 -17.40
CA ASP A 396 19.39 0.52 -16.26
C ASP A 396 19.84 -0.87 -16.73
N ASN A 397 19.13 -1.44 -17.71
CA ASN A 397 19.54 -2.70 -18.34
C ASN A 397 20.93 -2.60 -18.99
N ALA A 398 21.18 -1.53 -19.76
CA ALA A 398 22.49 -1.29 -20.36
C ALA A 398 23.59 -1.09 -19.31
N ARG A 399 23.29 -0.42 -18.18
CA ARG A 399 24.22 -0.26 -17.06
C ARG A 399 24.58 -1.59 -16.40
N VAL A 400 23.57 -2.39 -16.06
CA VAL A 400 23.75 -3.66 -15.33
C VAL A 400 24.39 -4.74 -16.20
N HIS A 401 23.98 -4.85 -17.47
CA HIS A 401 24.38 -5.96 -18.35
C HIS A 401 25.40 -5.58 -19.43
N GLY A 402 25.53 -4.28 -19.75
CA GLY A 402 26.27 -3.80 -20.91
C GLY A 402 27.35 -2.76 -20.62
N LYS A 403 27.72 -2.57 -19.34
CA LYS A 403 28.68 -1.58 -18.84
C LYS A 403 28.28 -0.12 -19.10
N GLY A 404 27.00 0.13 -19.35
CA GLY A 404 26.45 1.44 -19.66
C GLY A 404 25.88 1.53 -21.08
N ALA A 405 25.06 2.56 -21.31
CA ALA A 405 24.57 2.88 -22.63
C ALA A 405 25.68 3.53 -23.46
N VAL A 406 25.89 3.02 -24.67
CA VAL A 406 26.84 3.57 -25.65
C VAL A 406 26.16 4.54 -26.59
N ALA A 407 24.90 4.30 -26.96
CA ALA A 407 24.10 5.23 -27.72
C ALA A 407 22.61 5.09 -27.37
N VAL A 408 21.88 6.20 -27.47
CA VAL A 408 20.41 6.23 -27.39
C VAL A 408 19.91 6.77 -28.72
N ARG A 409 19.14 5.98 -29.46
CA ARG A 409 18.66 6.31 -30.80
C ARG A 409 17.16 6.52 -30.79
N ILE A 410 16.72 7.57 -31.48
CA ILE A 410 15.30 7.87 -31.68
C ILE A 410 15.05 7.99 -33.18
N GLU A 411 14.28 7.05 -33.72
CA GLU A 411 14.06 6.94 -35.15
C GLU A 411 12.57 6.81 -35.46
N ARG A 412 12.05 7.70 -36.32
CA ARG A 412 10.70 7.54 -36.86
C ARG A 412 10.67 6.45 -37.93
N ARG A 413 9.88 5.41 -37.71
CA ARG A 413 9.65 4.28 -38.62
C ARG A 413 8.20 4.26 -39.09
N ALA A 414 7.93 4.87 -40.24
CA ALA A 414 6.58 5.02 -40.79
C ALA A 414 5.59 5.61 -39.77
N ASN A 415 4.66 4.79 -39.25
CA ASN A 415 3.63 5.19 -38.29
C ASN A 415 4.01 4.97 -36.82
N GLN A 416 5.28 4.67 -36.55
CA GLN A 416 5.79 4.43 -35.20
C GLN A 416 7.09 5.21 -34.96
N VAL A 417 7.43 5.42 -33.69
CA VAL A 417 8.73 5.96 -33.25
C VAL A 417 9.43 4.87 -32.48
N ALA A 418 10.61 4.48 -32.94
CA ALA A 418 11.48 3.52 -32.28
C ALA A 418 12.46 4.25 -31.37
N ILE A 419 12.59 3.77 -30.13
CA ILE A 419 13.56 4.21 -29.13
C ILE A 419 14.45 3.01 -28.83
N GLU A 420 15.74 3.14 -29.09
CA GLU A 420 16.71 2.05 -28.96
C GLU A 420 17.89 2.48 -28.07
N VAL A 421 18.32 1.58 -27.19
CA VAL A 421 19.53 1.74 -26.38
C VAL A 421 20.53 0.67 -26.79
N ASP A 422 21.73 1.14 -27.16
CA ASP A 422 22.87 0.32 -27.55
C ASP A 422 23.82 0.16 -26.36
N ASP A 423 24.28 -1.06 -26.09
CA ASP A 423 25.28 -1.34 -25.05
C ASP A 423 26.50 -2.10 -25.58
N ALA A 424 27.54 -2.25 -24.76
CA ALA A 424 28.77 -2.99 -25.09
C ALA A 424 28.86 -4.35 -24.36
N GLY A 425 27.71 -4.91 -23.97
CA GLY A 425 27.61 -6.19 -23.26
C GLY A 425 27.86 -7.40 -24.16
N PRO A 426 27.73 -8.62 -23.61
CA PRO A 426 27.88 -9.86 -24.38
C PRO A 426 26.70 -10.13 -25.35
N GLY A 427 25.65 -9.30 -25.34
CA GLY A 427 24.41 -9.56 -26.07
C GLY A 427 23.48 -10.53 -25.33
N VAL A 428 22.32 -10.81 -25.95
CA VAL A 428 21.34 -11.78 -25.43
C VAL A 428 21.26 -12.96 -26.39
N PRO A 429 21.51 -14.21 -25.93
CA PRO A 429 21.38 -15.42 -26.74
C PRO A 429 19.99 -15.53 -27.41
N PRO A 430 19.88 -15.99 -28.67
CA PRO A 430 18.62 -16.05 -29.40
C PRO A 430 17.49 -16.80 -28.67
N ASP A 431 17.83 -17.89 -27.98
CA ASP A 431 16.93 -18.72 -27.17
C ASP A 431 16.37 -17.98 -25.94
N ARG A 432 17.07 -16.96 -25.44
CA ARG A 432 16.67 -16.20 -24.25
C ARG A 432 16.00 -14.86 -24.55
N LYS A 433 15.98 -14.41 -25.81
CA LYS A 433 15.40 -13.11 -26.19
C LYS A 433 13.91 -13.01 -25.84
N ALA A 434 13.15 -14.08 -26.07
CA ALA A 434 11.72 -14.11 -25.76
C ALA A 434 11.46 -14.10 -24.24
N ASP A 435 12.27 -14.86 -23.49
CA ASP A 435 12.15 -14.93 -22.03
C ASP A 435 12.63 -13.65 -21.33
N ALA A 436 13.53 -12.87 -21.94
CA ALA A 436 13.98 -11.59 -21.41
C ALA A 436 12.84 -10.57 -21.22
N PHE A 437 11.76 -10.67 -21.99
CA PHE A 437 10.56 -9.83 -21.86
C PHE A 437 9.48 -10.41 -20.93
N ARG A 438 9.71 -11.59 -20.34
CA ARG A 438 8.77 -12.19 -19.39
C ARG A 438 9.06 -11.69 -17.98
N ALA A 439 8.00 -11.27 -17.29
CA ALA A 439 8.09 -10.87 -15.88
C ALA A 439 8.54 -12.07 -15.02
N PHE A 440 9.33 -11.79 -13.98
CA PHE A 440 9.77 -12.77 -12.98
C PHE A 440 10.68 -13.88 -13.48
N VAL A 441 11.28 -13.73 -14.66
CA VAL A 441 12.41 -14.57 -15.09
C VAL A 441 13.67 -14.04 -14.40
N PRO A 442 14.32 -14.82 -13.52
CA PRO A 442 15.53 -14.38 -12.83
C PRO A 442 16.65 -14.12 -13.85
N SER A 443 17.24 -12.93 -13.78
CA SER A 443 18.46 -12.63 -14.54
C SER A 443 19.70 -13.04 -13.74
N SER A 444 20.80 -13.36 -14.43
CA SER A 444 22.08 -13.71 -13.81
C SER A 444 22.69 -12.58 -12.99
N ALA A 445 22.23 -11.34 -13.16
CA ALA A 445 22.76 -10.15 -12.47
C ALA A 445 21.92 -9.72 -11.26
N GLY A 446 20.86 -10.44 -10.92
CA GLY A 446 19.93 -10.08 -9.85
C GLY A 446 18.84 -9.09 -10.30
N GLY A 447 17.68 -9.15 -9.63
CA GLY A 447 16.50 -8.34 -9.92
C GLY A 447 15.28 -9.17 -10.35
N LEU A 448 14.08 -8.61 -10.17
CA LEU A 448 12.77 -9.23 -10.40
C LEU A 448 12.44 -9.63 -11.86
N GLY A 449 13.33 -9.38 -12.83
CA GLY A 449 13.00 -9.53 -14.25
C GLY A 449 11.86 -8.61 -14.72
N LEU A 450 11.56 -7.54 -13.97
CA LEU A 450 10.45 -6.64 -14.25
C LEU A 450 10.80 -5.53 -15.24
N GLY A 451 12.08 -5.20 -15.41
CA GLY A 451 12.51 -4.05 -16.22
C GLY A 451 12.08 -4.16 -17.68
N LEU A 452 12.60 -5.16 -18.40
CA LEU A 452 12.25 -5.37 -19.81
C LEU A 452 10.80 -5.83 -20.00
N ALA A 453 10.24 -6.59 -19.05
CA ALA A 453 8.83 -6.92 -19.08
C ALA A 453 7.93 -5.67 -19.01
N LEU A 454 8.30 -4.68 -18.20
CA LEU A 454 7.61 -3.39 -18.14
C LEU A 454 7.78 -2.60 -19.43
N VAL A 455 8.97 -2.57 -20.04
CA VAL A 455 9.19 -1.95 -21.36
C VAL A 455 8.26 -2.55 -22.41
N SER A 456 8.18 -3.88 -22.49
CA SER A 456 7.29 -4.58 -23.43
C SER A 456 5.82 -4.22 -23.20
N ARG A 457 5.35 -4.22 -21.94
CA ARG A 457 3.97 -3.84 -21.61
C ARG A 457 3.66 -2.38 -21.95
N ILE A 458 4.60 -1.46 -21.71
CA ILE A 458 4.45 -0.04 -22.06
C ILE A 458 4.36 0.13 -23.57
N ALA A 459 5.21 -0.57 -24.33
CA ALA A 459 5.20 -0.54 -25.79
C ALA A 459 3.86 -1.02 -26.36
N VAL A 460 3.36 -2.17 -25.88
CA VAL A 460 2.05 -2.71 -26.28
C VAL A 460 0.92 -1.76 -25.90
N ALA A 461 0.98 -1.14 -24.73
CA ALA A 461 -0.01 -0.14 -24.30
C ALA A 461 0.00 1.15 -25.16
N HIS A 462 1.07 1.40 -25.91
CA HIS A 462 1.21 2.50 -26.86
C HIS A 462 1.12 2.02 -28.32
N ASP A 463 0.46 0.88 -28.56
CA ASP A 463 0.19 0.34 -29.89
C ASP A 463 1.47 0.03 -30.70
N GLY A 464 2.53 -0.38 -29.99
CA GLY A 464 3.82 -0.76 -30.55
C GLY A 464 4.33 -2.12 -30.04
N GLY A 465 5.65 -2.26 -29.94
CA GLY A 465 6.29 -3.51 -29.51
C GLY A 465 7.73 -3.28 -29.03
N ALA A 466 8.32 -4.28 -28.38
CA ALA A 466 9.69 -4.24 -27.88
C ALA A 466 10.54 -5.37 -28.49
N TRP A 467 11.84 -5.13 -28.66
CA TRP A 467 12.77 -6.08 -29.29
C TRP A 467 14.17 -6.04 -28.69
N ILE A 468 14.90 -7.14 -28.91
CA ILE A 468 16.33 -7.25 -28.65
C ILE A 468 17.00 -7.70 -29.95
N SER A 469 17.95 -6.90 -30.41
CA SER A 469 18.75 -7.14 -31.61
C SER A 469 20.24 -7.06 -31.26
N GLU A 470 21.08 -7.53 -32.18
CA GLU A 470 22.52 -7.37 -32.03
C GLU A 470 22.91 -5.96 -32.46
N ARG A 471 23.83 -5.34 -31.71
CA ARG A 471 24.35 -4.04 -32.07
C ARG A 471 25.40 -4.18 -33.20
N PRO A 472 25.34 -3.36 -34.26
CA PRO A 472 26.45 -3.21 -35.19
C PRO A 472 27.73 -2.82 -34.43
N GLY A 473 28.77 -3.66 -34.45
CA GLY A 473 29.99 -3.47 -33.65
C GLY A 473 30.03 -4.22 -32.31
N GLY A 474 29.10 -5.15 -32.08
CA GLY A 474 29.06 -6.01 -30.89
C GLY A 474 28.35 -5.35 -29.70
N GLY A 475 27.61 -6.14 -28.93
CA GLY A 475 26.71 -5.65 -27.87
C GLY A 475 25.25 -6.05 -28.06
N ALA A 476 24.39 -5.61 -27.15
CA ALA A 476 22.94 -5.67 -27.35
C ALA A 476 22.40 -4.31 -27.82
N ARG A 477 21.39 -4.37 -28.66
CA ARG A 477 20.48 -3.27 -28.96
C ARG A 477 19.11 -3.64 -28.46
N VAL A 478 18.62 -2.91 -27.46
CA VAL A 478 17.30 -3.14 -26.87
C VAL A 478 16.44 -1.92 -27.10
N GLY A 479 15.23 -2.11 -27.61
CA GLY A 479 14.36 -1.00 -27.97
C GLY A 479 12.88 -1.30 -27.87
N PHE A 480 12.09 -0.24 -27.95
CA PHE A 480 10.64 -0.31 -28.09
C PHE A 480 10.11 0.75 -29.04
N ALA A 481 8.91 0.52 -29.56
CA ALA A 481 8.22 1.43 -30.44
C ALA A 481 6.91 1.90 -29.81
N VAL A 482 6.53 3.13 -30.13
CA VAL A 482 5.20 3.72 -29.84
C VAL A 482 4.56 4.20 -31.13
N SER A 483 3.23 4.13 -31.23
CA SER A 483 2.48 4.65 -32.37
C SER A 483 2.46 6.17 -32.42
N VAL A 484 2.60 6.76 -33.62
CA VAL A 484 2.53 8.22 -33.84
C VAL A 484 1.08 8.73 -33.87
N GLY A 485 0.10 7.84 -33.86
CA GLY A 485 -1.29 8.18 -34.18
C GLY A 485 -1.46 8.35 -35.70
N ALA A 486 -2.64 7.99 -36.21
CA ALA A 486 -2.99 8.17 -37.61
C ALA A 486 -3.52 9.59 -37.87
#